data_AF-A0A142CUZ8-F1
#
_entry.id   AF-A0A142CUZ8-F1
#
_cell.length_a   1.000
_cell.length_b   1.000
_cell.length_c   1.000
_cell.angle_alpha   90.00
_cell.angle_beta   90.00
_cell.angle_gamma   90.00
#
_symmetry.space_group_name_H-M   'P 1'
#
loop_
_entity.id
_entity.type
_entity.pdbx_description
1 polymer ?
#
loop_
_entity_poly.entity_id
_entity_poly.type
_entity_poly.pdbx_seq_one_letter_code
_entity_poly.pdbx_strand_id
1 'polypeptide(L)'
;MRGFTHYISGLAAVTFFPSLVADLRMGILVPVIAAAAAYFPDFVDFKFGKFFARRDYEIDPAPWDEKKHYAPKLVKIKDLSEKNRYQFFAIEGVVEEILTKGSGTMSYEVFDEKGNVETVMEEYNTIVFTLSDGTGKITVEAFGDDYEIFEEEFGQIEEGKKMLVFGYVDIDPDGSLRFIVSDAPHPQGIADTIADAIEKAYEEGEKIVKIHNIRLPGDVYRRFWVHLDPPRREVRVEMGPIVTPGGVAIGGEPPEYRKFGIARVNVPFIKTYPKPTRIDSFSGPEIAFRRTKHQGKTVVKDRFLPWHHGFSHSMTMGVIIGIFVFLFAKLFGYSHATDLALASMIGQWLHVFEDQLGFMGSNLFPPITKDVIPGFKLGESGSGLTNFSTAWLMIALMIWNFNRFTDPRPIPIGDAKLLLYLIWPSMIGFGIAIAKSFKLRKEIAKLMDYYTNLEAFEELEEVGGI
;
A
#
# COMPACT_ATOMS: atom_id res chain seq x y z
N MET A 1 -1.35 -4.56 -13.31
CA MET A 1 -2.38 -3.55 -13.71
C MET A 1 -3.58 -3.72 -12.77
N ARG A 2 -4.82 -3.29 -13.09
CA ARG A 2 -6.00 -3.76 -12.34
C ARG A 2 -6.51 -5.07 -12.91
N GLY A 3 -7.12 -5.91 -12.07
CA GLY A 3 -7.62 -7.24 -12.44
C GLY A 3 -8.51 -7.29 -13.69
N PHE A 4 -9.34 -6.26 -13.93
CA PHE A 4 -10.17 -6.20 -15.13
C PHE A 4 -9.36 -6.08 -16.43
N THR A 5 -8.23 -5.35 -16.39
CA THR A 5 -7.34 -5.23 -17.55
C THR A 5 -6.72 -6.58 -17.89
N HIS A 6 -6.21 -7.30 -16.89
CA HIS A 6 -5.66 -8.65 -17.05
C HIS A 6 -6.69 -9.62 -17.64
N TYR A 7 -7.93 -9.56 -17.14
CA TYR A 7 -9.05 -10.36 -17.64
C TYR A 7 -9.33 -10.10 -19.14
N ILE A 8 -9.36 -8.83 -19.57
CA ILE A 8 -9.55 -8.48 -20.98
C ILE A 8 -8.39 -9.01 -21.83
N SER A 9 -7.16 -8.96 -21.34
CA SER A 9 -5.99 -9.46 -22.07
C SER A 9 -6.07 -10.97 -22.32
N GLY A 10 -6.56 -11.73 -21.34
CA GLY A 10 -6.87 -13.16 -21.53
C GLY A 10 -7.97 -13.40 -22.57
N LEU A 11 -9.03 -12.57 -22.61
CA LEU A 11 -10.03 -12.63 -23.69
C LEU A 11 -9.43 -12.31 -25.06
N ALA A 12 -8.56 -11.30 -25.15
CA ALA A 12 -7.91 -10.97 -26.41
C ALA A 12 -7.04 -12.12 -26.92
N ALA A 13 -6.33 -12.83 -26.03
CA ALA A 13 -5.54 -14.01 -26.40
C ALA A 13 -6.37 -15.08 -27.12
N VAL A 14 -7.61 -15.34 -26.66
CA VAL A 14 -8.55 -16.28 -27.30
C VAL A 14 -8.77 -15.94 -28.77
N THR A 15 -8.90 -14.64 -29.08
CA THR A 15 -9.28 -14.21 -30.44
C THR A 15 -8.24 -14.50 -31.50
N PHE A 16 -7.01 -14.86 -31.11
CA PHE A 16 -5.97 -15.30 -32.04
C PHE A 16 -6.11 -16.76 -32.49
N PHE A 17 -7.05 -17.51 -31.91
CA PHE A 17 -7.32 -18.91 -32.25
C PHE A 17 -8.66 -19.01 -33.01
N PRO A 18 -8.65 -19.22 -34.34
CA PRO A 18 -9.87 -19.21 -35.15
C PRO A 18 -10.93 -20.24 -34.71
N SER A 19 -10.49 -21.39 -34.22
CA SER A 19 -11.34 -22.44 -33.63
C SER A 19 -12.13 -21.94 -32.42
N LEU A 20 -11.45 -21.26 -31.48
CA LEU A 20 -12.09 -20.70 -30.29
C LEU A 20 -13.03 -19.55 -30.63
N VAL A 21 -12.69 -18.75 -31.65
CA VAL A 21 -13.59 -17.71 -32.17
C VAL A 21 -14.85 -18.34 -32.79
N ALA A 22 -14.70 -19.44 -33.54
CA ALA A 22 -15.84 -20.16 -34.09
C ALA A 22 -16.76 -20.70 -32.99
N ASP A 23 -16.19 -21.25 -31.92
CA ASP A 23 -16.93 -21.70 -30.74
C ASP A 23 -17.73 -20.58 -30.07
N LEU A 24 -17.09 -19.42 -29.86
CA LEU A 24 -17.78 -18.26 -29.30
C LEU A 24 -18.96 -17.81 -30.16
N ARG A 25 -18.83 -17.87 -31.49
CA ARG A 25 -19.94 -17.56 -32.42
C ARG A 25 -21.10 -18.55 -32.33
N MET A 26 -20.82 -19.79 -31.95
CA MET A 26 -21.85 -20.80 -31.69
C MET A 26 -22.46 -20.69 -30.28
N GLY A 27 -22.03 -19.71 -29.47
CA GLY A 27 -22.48 -19.53 -28.09
C GLY A 27 -21.76 -20.43 -27.07
N ILE A 28 -20.69 -21.11 -27.48
CA ILE A 28 -19.86 -21.94 -26.59
C ILE A 28 -18.93 -21.01 -25.80
N LEU A 29 -19.14 -20.89 -24.49
CA LEU A 29 -18.40 -19.97 -23.63
C LEU A 29 -17.13 -20.55 -22.99
N VAL A 30 -16.77 -21.79 -23.32
CA VAL A 30 -15.54 -22.45 -22.83
C VAL A 30 -14.28 -21.60 -23.04
N PRO A 31 -14.11 -20.86 -24.15
CA PRO A 31 -12.92 -20.03 -24.35
C PRO A 31 -12.71 -18.93 -23.30
N VAL A 32 -13.74 -18.53 -22.54
CA VAL A 32 -13.63 -17.58 -21.41
C VAL A 32 -12.66 -18.07 -20.32
N ILE A 33 -12.35 -19.38 -20.26
CA ILE A 33 -11.34 -19.92 -19.33
C ILE A 33 -9.98 -19.23 -19.48
N ALA A 34 -9.59 -18.79 -20.69
CA ALA A 34 -8.32 -18.07 -20.87
C ALA A 34 -8.32 -16.69 -20.16
N ALA A 35 -9.49 -16.04 -20.05
CA ALA A 35 -9.65 -14.81 -19.28
C ALA A 35 -9.57 -15.06 -17.77
N ALA A 36 -10.19 -16.16 -17.32
CA ALA A 36 -10.05 -16.61 -15.94
C ALA A 36 -8.59 -16.95 -15.60
N ALA A 37 -7.87 -17.61 -16.51
CA ALA A 37 -6.45 -17.88 -16.38
C ALA A 37 -5.62 -16.60 -16.26
N ALA A 38 -5.89 -15.57 -17.07
CA ALA A 38 -5.21 -14.29 -16.95
C ALA A 38 -5.46 -13.57 -15.61
N TYR A 39 -6.66 -13.68 -15.04
CA TYR A 39 -7.00 -13.09 -13.74
C TYR A 39 -6.55 -13.93 -12.52
N PHE A 40 -6.28 -15.21 -12.74
CA PHE A 40 -5.99 -16.19 -11.70
C PHE A 40 -4.85 -15.79 -10.75
N PRO A 41 -3.73 -15.18 -11.19
CA PRO A 41 -2.61 -14.85 -10.31
C PRO A 41 -3.01 -13.91 -9.18
N ASP A 42 -3.68 -12.81 -9.53
CA ASP A 42 -4.22 -11.84 -8.56
C ASP A 42 -5.20 -12.53 -7.63
N PHE A 43 -6.11 -13.34 -8.18
CA PHE A 43 -7.10 -14.04 -7.37
C PHE A 43 -6.43 -14.93 -6.32
N VAL A 44 -5.45 -15.75 -6.71
CA VAL A 44 -4.75 -16.66 -5.80
C VAL A 44 -4.02 -15.88 -4.71
N ASP A 45 -3.26 -14.86 -5.07
CA ASP A 45 -2.46 -14.11 -4.11
C ASP A 45 -3.34 -13.34 -3.11
N PHE A 46 -4.36 -12.62 -3.61
CA PHE A 46 -5.21 -11.79 -2.75
C PHE A 46 -6.27 -12.57 -1.96
N LYS A 47 -6.67 -13.76 -2.41
CA LYS A 47 -7.64 -14.61 -1.70
C LYS A 47 -7.00 -15.68 -0.83
N PHE A 48 -5.79 -16.14 -1.17
CA PHE A 48 -5.12 -17.21 -0.44
C PHE A 48 -3.71 -16.80 -0.02
N GLY A 49 -2.85 -16.39 -0.95
CA GLY A 49 -1.43 -16.13 -0.71
C GLY A 49 -1.16 -15.20 0.49
N LYS A 50 -1.90 -14.10 0.60
CA LYS A 50 -1.78 -13.14 1.69
C LYS A 50 -2.05 -13.71 3.09
N PHE A 51 -2.84 -14.79 3.20
CA PHE A 51 -3.18 -15.40 4.49
C PHE A 51 -2.14 -16.43 4.95
N PHE A 52 -1.31 -16.91 4.03
CA PHE A 52 -0.18 -17.79 4.32
C PHE A 52 1.14 -17.02 4.51
N ALA A 53 1.14 -15.71 4.27
CA ALA A 53 2.29 -14.85 4.49
C ALA A 53 2.60 -14.76 5.99
N ARG A 54 3.85 -15.06 6.35
CA ARG A 54 4.36 -14.81 7.71
C ARG A 54 4.39 -13.31 7.97
N ARG A 55 4.06 -12.91 9.19
CA ARG A 55 4.18 -11.54 9.69
C ARG A 55 5.06 -11.58 10.93
N ASP A 56 6.10 -10.75 10.96
CA ASP A 56 6.95 -10.60 12.14
C ASP A 56 6.48 -9.43 13.00
N TYR A 57 5.91 -8.40 12.36
CA TYR A 57 5.31 -7.24 13.01
C TYR A 57 3.91 -6.99 12.49
N GLU A 58 3.03 -6.56 13.38
CA GLU A 58 1.66 -6.15 13.06
C GLU A 58 1.38 -4.81 13.71
N ILE A 59 1.29 -3.77 12.88
CA ILE A 59 0.97 -2.41 13.29
C ILE A 59 -0.53 -2.23 13.10
N ASP A 60 -1.26 -2.28 14.23
CA ASP A 60 -2.66 -1.91 14.31
C ASP A 60 -2.78 -0.58 15.08
N PRO A 61 -2.75 0.57 14.38
CA PRO A 61 -2.71 1.87 15.02
C PRO A 61 -4.07 2.26 15.62
N ALA A 62 -5.18 1.69 15.14
CA ALA A 62 -6.52 1.97 15.65
C ALA A 62 -7.33 0.66 15.71
N PRO A 63 -7.16 -0.13 16.79
CA PRO A 63 -7.79 -1.44 16.90
C PRO A 63 -9.30 -1.39 16.71
N TRP A 64 -9.82 -2.37 15.97
CA TRP A 64 -11.24 -2.48 15.63
C TRP A 64 -12.05 -3.13 16.76
N ASP A 65 -13.22 -2.56 17.09
CA ASP A 65 -14.18 -3.22 17.96
C ASP A 65 -15.01 -4.24 17.16
N GLU A 66 -14.75 -5.53 17.37
CA GLU A 66 -15.48 -6.60 16.68
C GLU A 66 -16.98 -6.59 16.96
N LYS A 67 -17.42 -6.13 18.15
CA LYS A 67 -18.84 -6.14 18.54
C LYS A 67 -19.57 -4.93 17.98
N LYS A 68 -18.93 -3.77 18.03
CA LYS A 68 -19.55 -2.51 17.62
C LYS A 68 -19.31 -2.17 16.16
N HIS A 69 -18.40 -2.88 15.49
CA HIS A 69 -18.04 -2.67 14.10
C HIS A 69 -17.60 -1.22 13.78
N TYR A 70 -16.81 -0.63 14.68
CA TYR A 70 -16.11 0.63 14.41
C TYR A 70 -14.76 0.66 15.18
N ALA A 71 -13.83 1.50 14.73
CA ALA A 71 -12.66 1.90 15.53
C ALA A 71 -12.84 3.35 16.02
N PRO A 72 -12.20 3.74 17.12
CA PRO A 72 -11.32 2.92 17.95
C PRO A 72 -12.08 1.98 18.90
N LYS A 73 -11.41 0.89 19.30
CA LYS A 73 -11.94 -0.10 20.24
C LYS A 73 -12.15 0.49 21.63
N LEU A 74 -13.32 0.22 22.22
CA LEU A 74 -13.59 0.55 23.63
C LEU A 74 -12.87 -0.44 24.54
N VAL A 75 -11.99 0.07 25.42
CA VAL A 75 -11.19 -0.75 26.35
C VAL A 75 -11.39 -0.31 27.79
N LYS A 76 -11.04 -1.21 28.73
CA LYS A 76 -10.98 -0.89 30.16
C LYS A 76 -9.60 -0.38 30.52
N ILE A 77 -9.53 0.52 31.50
CA ILE A 77 -8.27 1.15 31.91
C ILE A 77 -7.24 0.10 32.34
N LYS A 78 -7.67 -0.95 33.07
CA LYS A 78 -6.78 -2.06 33.49
C LYS A 78 -6.14 -2.85 32.34
N ASP A 79 -6.69 -2.76 31.12
CA ASP A 79 -6.21 -3.50 29.95
C ASP A 79 -5.18 -2.67 29.16
N LEU A 80 -4.98 -1.39 29.53
CA LEU A 80 -3.95 -0.53 28.95
C LEU A 80 -2.59 -0.84 29.57
N SER A 81 -1.55 -0.79 28.74
CA SER A 81 -0.17 -1.06 29.14
C SER A 81 0.81 -0.29 28.25
N GLU A 82 2.10 -0.35 28.58
CA GLU A 82 3.17 0.26 27.78
C GLU A 82 3.20 -0.28 26.33
N LYS A 83 2.77 -1.53 26.12
CA LYS A 83 2.69 -2.13 24.77
C LYS A 83 1.68 -1.44 23.87
N ASN A 84 0.78 -0.67 24.46
CA ASN A 84 -0.27 0.06 23.77
C ASN A 84 0.14 1.49 23.41
N ARG A 85 1.38 1.89 23.71
CA ARG A 85 1.88 3.23 23.41
C ARG A 85 1.60 3.60 21.95
N TYR A 86 1.02 4.78 21.74
CA TYR A 86 0.59 5.38 20.49
C TYR A 86 -0.61 4.74 19.78
N GLN A 87 -1.17 3.64 20.29
CA GLN A 87 -2.38 3.04 19.74
C GLN A 87 -3.63 3.83 20.15
N PHE A 88 -4.57 3.95 19.22
CA PHE A 88 -5.80 4.73 19.37
C PHE A 88 -6.95 3.88 19.96
N PHE A 89 -7.48 4.31 21.11
CA PHE A 89 -8.54 3.64 21.85
C PHE A 89 -9.67 4.59 22.21
N ALA A 90 -10.78 4.01 22.67
CA ALA A 90 -11.80 4.72 23.44
C ALA A 90 -11.83 4.19 24.87
N ILE A 91 -11.98 5.08 25.86
CA ILE A 91 -12.18 4.73 27.27
C ILE A 91 -13.43 5.44 27.80
N GLU A 92 -14.25 4.72 28.56
CA GLU A 92 -15.45 5.28 29.21
C GLU A 92 -15.25 5.27 30.72
N GLY A 93 -15.39 6.44 31.36
CA GLY A 93 -15.16 6.57 32.78
C GLY A 93 -15.81 7.81 33.38
N VAL A 94 -15.56 8.02 34.66
CA VAL A 94 -15.98 9.18 35.44
C VAL A 94 -14.74 10.00 35.78
N VAL A 95 -14.80 11.31 35.57
CA VAL A 95 -13.77 12.25 35.99
C VAL A 95 -13.71 12.26 37.51
N GLU A 96 -12.60 11.85 38.11
CA GLU A 96 -12.45 11.84 39.57
C GLU A 96 -11.88 13.16 40.11
N GLU A 97 -10.86 13.70 39.44
CA GLU A 97 -10.13 14.87 39.90
C GLU A 97 -9.56 15.63 38.71
N ILE A 98 -9.68 16.96 38.72
CA ILE A 98 -9.02 17.84 37.74
C ILE A 98 -7.68 18.28 38.33
N LEU A 99 -6.58 17.83 37.72
CA LEU A 99 -5.22 18.08 38.21
C LEU A 99 -4.72 19.46 37.80
N THR A 100 -4.92 19.81 36.53
CA THR A 100 -4.44 21.07 35.94
C THR A 100 -5.43 21.57 34.89
N LYS A 101 -5.70 22.88 34.87
CA LYS A 101 -6.38 23.58 33.77
C LYS A 101 -5.66 24.91 33.53
N GLY A 102 -5.22 25.17 32.31
CA GLY A 102 -4.47 26.39 32.02
C GLY A 102 -3.97 26.47 30.58
N SER A 103 -2.94 27.29 30.36
CA SER A 103 -2.22 27.37 29.09
C SER A 103 -0.78 26.91 29.25
N GLY A 104 -0.25 26.28 28.20
CA GLY A 104 1.15 25.87 28.07
C GLY A 104 1.76 26.39 26.78
N THR A 105 3.04 26.08 26.56
CA THR A 105 3.73 26.36 25.29
C THR A 105 4.23 25.05 24.71
N MET A 106 3.90 24.76 23.46
CA MET A 106 4.39 23.57 22.75
C MET A 106 5.41 24.00 21.72
N SER A 107 6.47 23.19 21.56
CA SER A 107 7.39 23.32 20.44
C SER A 107 7.26 22.10 19.55
N TYR A 108 6.96 22.31 18.28
CA TYR A 108 6.91 21.23 17.28
C TYR A 108 7.64 21.63 16.01
N GLU A 109 8.05 20.61 15.27
CA GLU A 109 8.76 20.75 14.01
C GLU A 109 7.77 20.79 12.85
N VAL A 110 7.79 21.87 12.09
CA VAL A 110 7.03 22.02 10.85
C VAL A 110 7.98 21.80 9.67
N PHE A 111 7.51 21.03 8.69
CA PHE A 111 8.25 20.79 7.46
C PHE A 111 7.79 21.75 6.37
N ASP A 112 8.71 22.52 5.80
CA ASP A 112 8.40 23.34 4.61
C ASP A 112 8.21 22.46 3.36
N GLU A 113 7.73 23.05 2.26
CA GLU A 113 7.54 22.34 0.97
C GLU A 113 8.85 21.73 0.41
N LYS A 114 10.01 22.12 0.95
CA LYS A 114 11.34 21.65 0.56
C LYS A 114 11.91 20.61 1.55
N GLY A 115 11.20 20.29 2.64
CA GLY A 115 11.61 19.33 3.66
C GLY A 115 12.64 19.87 4.66
N ASN A 116 12.75 21.20 4.79
CA ASN A 116 13.47 21.86 5.88
C ASN A 116 12.60 21.87 7.14
N VAL A 117 13.25 21.84 8.30
CA VAL A 117 12.61 21.80 9.61
C VAL A 117 12.63 23.19 10.22
N GLU A 118 11.47 23.70 10.58
CA GLU A 118 11.32 24.92 11.39
C GLU A 118 10.68 24.55 12.73
N THR A 119 11.28 24.99 13.84
CA THR A 119 10.69 24.81 15.17
C THR A 119 9.72 25.95 15.43
N VAL A 120 8.44 25.62 15.55
CA VAL A 120 7.38 26.57 15.89
C VAL A 120 7.08 26.43 17.38
N MET A 121 6.94 27.57 18.07
CA MET A 121 6.45 27.62 19.44
C MET A 121 5.10 28.30 19.50
N GLU A 122 4.10 27.61 20.04
CA GLU A 122 2.72 28.12 20.15
C GLU A 122 2.18 27.93 21.57
N GLU A 123 1.42 28.92 22.04
CA GLU A 123 0.66 28.79 23.28
C GLU A 123 -0.60 27.97 23.04
N TYR A 124 -0.94 27.09 23.97
CA TYR A 124 -2.09 26.20 23.86
C TYR A 124 -2.84 26.07 25.17
N ASN A 125 -4.14 25.81 25.10
CA ASN A 125 -4.93 25.45 26.27
C ASN A 125 -4.79 23.96 26.58
N THR A 126 -4.75 23.61 27.86
CA THR A 126 -4.66 22.22 28.30
C THR A 126 -5.51 21.95 29.53
N ILE A 127 -5.97 20.70 29.63
CA ILE A 127 -6.56 20.15 30.83
C ILE A 127 -5.98 18.76 31.09
N VAL A 128 -5.62 18.54 32.34
CA VAL A 128 -5.16 17.24 32.85
C VAL A 128 -6.09 16.82 33.97
N PHE A 129 -6.63 15.60 33.88
CA PHE A 129 -7.56 15.08 34.87
C PHE A 129 -7.42 13.56 35.02
N THR A 130 -7.86 13.03 36.15
CA THR A 130 -7.87 11.59 36.39
C THR A 130 -9.23 11.02 35.99
N LEU A 131 -9.23 9.99 35.15
CA LEU A 131 -10.42 9.24 34.75
C LEU A 131 -10.42 7.85 35.40
N SER A 132 -11.57 7.43 35.92
CA SER A 132 -11.77 6.13 36.56
C SER A 132 -12.94 5.39 35.96
N ASP A 133 -12.76 4.10 35.64
CA ASP A 133 -13.79 3.25 35.04
C ASP A 133 -14.25 2.11 35.96
N GLY A 134 -13.85 2.17 37.24
CA GLY A 134 -14.04 1.14 38.26
C GLY A 134 -13.08 -0.05 38.17
N THR A 135 -12.27 -0.13 37.11
CA THR A 135 -11.23 -1.17 36.94
C THR A 135 -9.82 -0.64 37.14
N GLY A 136 -9.61 0.66 36.95
CA GLY A 136 -8.37 1.37 37.19
C GLY A 136 -8.57 2.88 37.11
N LYS A 137 -7.48 3.62 37.28
CA LYS A 137 -7.40 5.07 37.09
C LYS A 137 -6.31 5.39 36.07
N ILE A 138 -6.52 6.41 35.26
CA ILE A 138 -5.52 6.88 34.30
C ILE A 138 -5.55 8.41 34.22
N THR A 139 -4.38 9.01 34.03
CA THR A 139 -4.24 10.43 33.75
C THR A 139 -4.63 10.68 32.30
N VAL A 140 -5.58 11.58 32.08
CA VAL A 140 -6.01 12.02 30.76
C VAL A 140 -5.55 13.45 30.54
N GLU A 141 -4.97 13.71 29.39
CA GLU A 141 -4.48 15.04 29.00
C GLU A 141 -5.08 15.40 27.63
N ALA A 142 -5.68 16.59 27.53
CA ALA A 142 -6.11 17.19 26.27
C ALA A 142 -5.44 18.55 26.12
N PHE A 143 -4.88 18.85 24.95
CA PHE A 143 -4.15 20.09 24.72
C PHE A 143 -4.27 20.61 23.29
N GLY A 144 -4.08 21.92 23.09
CA GLY A 144 -4.15 22.56 21.77
C GLY A 144 -5.51 22.34 21.10
N ASP A 145 -5.49 22.09 19.80
CA ASP A 145 -6.70 21.83 19.01
C ASP A 145 -7.54 20.66 19.56
N ASP A 146 -6.89 19.64 20.14
CA ASP A 146 -7.62 18.52 20.75
C ASP A 146 -8.41 18.95 21.98
N TYR A 147 -7.89 19.88 22.78
CA TYR A 147 -8.62 20.45 23.91
C TYR A 147 -9.86 21.22 23.43
N GLU A 148 -9.72 22.03 22.37
CA GLU A 148 -10.81 22.82 21.83
C GLU A 148 -11.93 21.94 21.27
N ILE A 149 -11.58 20.94 20.47
CA ILE A 149 -12.53 19.94 19.95
C ILE A 149 -13.19 19.18 21.10
N PHE A 150 -12.40 18.81 22.12
CA PHE A 150 -12.90 18.05 23.25
C PHE A 150 -13.87 18.87 24.13
N GLU A 151 -13.60 20.16 24.38
CA GLU A 151 -14.58 21.04 25.05
C GLU A 151 -15.79 21.37 24.17
N GLU A 152 -15.65 21.46 22.85
CA GLU A 152 -16.79 21.65 21.95
C GLU A 152 -17.74 20.44 21.98
N GLU A 153 -17.19 19.21 21.92
CA GLU A 153 -17.97 17.98 21.91
C GLU A 153 -18.62 17.67 23.27
N PHE A 154 -17.88 17.84 24.36
CA PHE A 154 -18.33 17.42 25.68
C PHE A 154 -18.79 18.56 26.58
N GLY A 155 -18.53 19.82 26.23
CA GLY A 155 -18.71 20.97 27.12
C GLY A 155 -17.72 20.96 28.29
N GLN A 156 -17.91 21.88 29.24
CA GLN A 156 -17.01 22.04 30.39
C GLN A 156 -16.83 20.72 31.18
N ILE A 157 -15.58 20.38 31.45
CA ILE A 157 -15.20 19.17 32.20
C ILE A 157 -15.26 19.46 33.70
N GLU A 158 -15.96 18.59 34.42
CA GLU A 158 -16.22 18.71 35.85
C GLU A 158 -16.05 17.34 36.53
N GLU A 159 -15.68 17.35 37.81
CA GLU A 159 -15.60 16.14 38.63
C GLU A 159 -16.97 15.45 38.72
N GLY A 160 -16.96 14.11 38.71
CA GLY A 160 -18.17 13.29 38.69
C GLY A 160 -18.83 13.16 37.32
N LYS A 161 -18.37 13.88 36.29
CA LYS A 161 -18.90 13.76 34.93
C LYS A 161 -18.49 12.44 34.30
N LYS A 162 -19.47 11.71 33.77
CA LYS A 162 -19.24 10.52 32.97
C LYS A 162 -18.95 10.90 31.53
N MET A 163 -17.90 10.35 30.93
CA MET A 163 -17.49 10.67 29.56
C MET A 163 -16.89 9.47 28.83
N LEU A 164 -16.96 9.54 27.50
CA LEU A 164 -16.29 8.65 26.57
C LEU A 164 -15.15 9.46 25.93
N VAL A 165 -13.91 9.05 26.19
CA VAL A 165 -12.72 9.76 25.74
C VAL A 165 -12.06 8.96 24.62
N PHE A 166 -11.75 9.62 23.51
CA PHE A 166 -10.97 9.07 22.41
C PHE A 166 -9.54 9.61 22.47
N GLY A 167 -8.56 8.74 22.26
CA GLY A 167 -7.17 9.13 22.42
C GLY A 167 -6.20 7.99 22.25
N TYR A 168 -4.92 8.28 22.44
CA TYR A 168 -3.86 7.28 22.40
C TYR A 168 -3.14 7.17 23.74
N VAL A 169 -2.58 5.99 24.00
CA VAL A 169 -1.76 5.77 25.20
C VAL A 169 -0.39 6.37 24.99
N ASP A 170 0.13 7.05 26.00
CA ASP A 170 1.53 7.44 26.06
C ASP A 170 2.10 7.11 27.44
N ILE A 171 3.40 7.29 27.61
CA ILE A 171 4.11 6.95 28.84
C ILE A 171 4.89 8.17 29.28
N ASP A 172 4.68 8.57 30.53
CA ASP A 172 5.45 9.65 31.16
C ASP A 172 6.90 9.20 31.45
N PRO A 173 7.84 10.13 31.66
CA PRO A 173 9.24 9.81 31.96
C PRO A 173 9.44 8.93 33.20
N ASP A 174 8.47 8.91 34.11
CA ASP A 174 8.47 8.06 35.32
C ASP A 174 7.91 6.65 35.09
N GLY A 175 7.46 6.34 33.87
CA GLY A 175 6.88 5.06 33.48
C GLY A 175 5.37 4.95 33.72
N SER A 176 4.71 6.00 34.22
CA SER A 176 3.26 6.00 34.38
C SER A 176 2.53 6.14 33.04
N LEU A 177 1.36 5.51 32.93
CA LEU A 177 0.54 5.57 31.72
C LEU A 177 -0.31 6.84 31.72
N ARG A 178 -0.31 7.53 30.57
CA ARG A 178 -1.18 8.66 30.30
C ARG A 178 -2.01 8.41 29.05
N PHE A 179 -3.17 9.03 28.98
CA PHE A 179 -4.08 8.94 27.85
C PHE A 179 -4.24 10.32 27.22
N ILE A 180 -3.71 10.48 26.02
CA ILE A 180 -3.74 11.76 25.31
C ILE A 180 -4.99 11.81 24.44
N VAL A 181 -5.86 12.78 24.69
CA VAL A 181 -7.06 13.01 23.90
C VAL A 181 -6.67 13.32 22.46
N SER A 182 -7.30 12.63 21.51
CA SER A 182 -6.97 12.79 20.10
C SER A 182 -8.07 12.26 19.18
N ASP A 183 -8.04 12.70 17.93
CA ASP A 183 -8.88 12.24 16.83
C ASP A 183 -8.22 11.15 15.95
N ALA A 184 -6.97 10.80 16.26
CA ALA A 184 -6.15 9.84 15.52
C ALA A 184 -5.06 9.20 16.41
N PRO A 185 -4.50 8.03 16.02
CA PRO A 185 -3.29 7.51 16.65
C PRO A 185 -2.10 8.42 16.41
N HIS A 186 -1.14 8.37 17.33
CA HIS A 186 0.12 9.08 17.17
C HIS A 186 1.01 8.36 16.14
N PRO A 187 1.53 9.04 15.09
CA PRO A 187 2.29 8.41 14.02
C PRO A 187 3.63 7.78 14.46
N GLN A 188 4.18 8.21 15.59
CA GLN A 188 5.49 7.76 16.08
C GLN A 188 5.57 6.24 16.26
N GLY A 189 4.54 5.59 16.82
CA GLY A 189 4.56 4.14 17.02
C GLY A 189 4.66 3.35 15.71
N ILE A 190 4.11 3.89 14.63
CA ILE A 190 4.24 3.32 13.29
C ILE A 190 5.69 3.49 12.79
N ALA A 191 6.27 4.68 12.97
CA ALA A 191 7.63 4.98 12.55
C ALA A 191 8.66 4.10 13.28
N ASP A 192 8.57 4.02 14.61
CA ASP A 192 9.45 3.23 15.47
C ASP A 192 9.39 1.74 15.12
N THR A 193 8.19 1.20 14.93
CA THR A 193 8.04 -0.23 14.61
C THR A 193 8.65 -0.57 13.25
N ILE A 194 8.52 0.32 12.27
CA ILE A 194 9.13 0.12 10.94
C ILE A 194 10.65 0.27 11.03
N ALA A 195 11.17 1.23 11.79
CA ALA A 195 12.60 1.40 12.01
C ALA A 195 13.22 0.17 12.68
N ASP A 196 12.62 -0.34 13.77
CA ASP A 196 13.04 -1.57 14.44
C ASP A 196 13.00 -2.77 13.47
N ALA A 197 11.97 -2.89 12.64
CA ALA A 197 11.89 -3.97 11.65
C ALA A 197 13.01 -3.89 10.59
N ILE A 198 13.44 -2.69 10.20
CA ILE A 198 14.58 -2.50 9.29
C ILE A 198 15.88 -2.94 9.98
N GLU A 199 16.10 -2.51 11.22
CA GLU A 199 17.31 -2.88 11.99
C GLU A 199 17.39 -4.39 12.23
N LYS A 200 16.30 -4.99 12.73
CA LYS A 200 16.25 -6.45 12.91
C LYS A 200 16.38 -7.21 11.58
N ALA A 201 15.93 -6.64 10.47
CA ALA A 201 16.14 -7.24 9.15
C ALA A 201 17.61 -7.29 8.73
N TYR A 202 18.41 -6.31 9.17
CA TYR A 202 19.84 -6.28 8.93
C TYR A 202 20.58 -7.35 9.75
N GLU A 203 20.18 -7.54 11.00
CA GLU A 203 20.85 -8.44 11.96
C GLU A 203 20.40 -9.89 11.83
N GLU A 204 19.09 -10.13 11.82
CA GLU A 204 18.51 -11.46 12.01
C GLU A 204 17.97 -12.10 10.71
N GLY A 205 17.91 -11.34 9.62
CA GLY A 205 17.31 -11.76 8.36
C GLY A 205 15.89 -11.22 8.17
N GLU A 206 15.23 -11.61 7.08
CA GLU A 206 14.00 -10.96 6.59
C GLU A 206 12.92 -10.74 7.67
N LYS A 207 12.37 -9.52 7.71
CA LYS A 207 11.25 -9.13 8.58
C LYS A 207 10.09 -8.62 7.76
N ILE A 208 8.88 -9.08 8.04
CA ILE A 208 7.67 -8.67 7.34
C ILE A 208 6.79 -7.85 8.29
N VAL A 209 6.51 -6.61 7.90
CA VAL A 209 5.64 -5.69 8.64
C VAL A 209 4.29 -5.61 7.96
N LYS A 210 3.23 -5.96 8.70
CA LYS A 210 1.85 -5.69 8.34
C LYS A 210 1.45 -4.33 8.89
N ILE A 211 0.99 -3.43 8.00
CA ILE A 211 0.51 -2.11 8.38
C ILE A 211 -1.00 -2.09 8.13
N HIS A 212 -1.80 -2.05 9.18
CA HIS A 212 -3.25 -1.91 9.06
C HIS A 212 -3.62 -0.46 8.77
N ASN A 213 -4.75 -0.27 8.12
CA ASN A 213 -5.35 1.04 7.94
C ASN A 213 -6.13 1.46 9.19
N ILE A 214 -6.41 2.76 9.28
CA ILE A 214 -7.21 3.34 10.36
C ILE A 214 -8.63 3.54 9.81
N ARG A 215 -9.55 2.65 10.17
CA ARG A 215 -10.97 2.73 9.75
C ARG A 215 -11.81 3.38 10.83
N LEU A 216 -12.45 4.50 10.50
CA LEU A 216 -13.29 5.28 11.39
C LEU A 216 -14.78 4.92 11.22
N PRO A 217 -15.68 5.37 12.12
CA PRO A 217 -17.12 5.19 11.96
C PRO A 217 -17.63 5.79 10.64
N GLY A 218 -18.64 5.17 10.02
CA GLY A 218 -19.20 5.63 8.75
C GLY A 218 -18.45 5.13 7.49
N ASP A 219 -17.58 4.13 7.64
CA ASP A 219 -16.78 3.53 6.56
C ASP A 219 -15.84 4.54 5.85
N VAL A 220 -15.34 5.48 6.64
CA VAL A 220 -14.28 6.41 6.23
C VAL A 220 -12.97 6.00 6.89
N TYR A 221 -11.86 6.54 6.39
CA TYR A 221 -10.54 6.11 6.80
C TYR A 221 -9.63 7.30 7.03
N ARG A 222 -8.79 7.24 8.06
CA ARG A 222 -7.70 8.19 8.24
C ARG A 222 -6.57 7.80 7.28
N ARG A 223 -6.25 8.68 6.33
CA ARG A 223 -5.11 8.48 5.44
C ARG A 223 -3.82 8.78 6.17
N PHE A 224 -2.79 8.01 5.87
CA PHE A 224 -1.41 8.35 6.24
C PHE A 224 -0.41 7.85 5.21
N TRP A 225 0.81 8.38 5.30
CA TRP A 225 1.91 8.02 4.42
C TRP A 225 3.12 7.55 5.21
N VAL A 226 3.78 6.52 4.69
CA VAL A 226 5.08 6.06 5.19
C VAL A 226 6.15 6.46 4.19
N HIS A 227 7.08 7.29 4.65
CA HIS A 227 8.25 7.76 3.95
C HIS A 227 9.45 7.00 4.50
N LEU A 228 10.12 6.28 3.61
CA LEU A 228 11.45 5.74 3.86
C LEU A 228 12.45 6.71 3.20
N ASP A 229 13.32 7.33 4.00
CA ASP A 229 14.33 8.29 3.57
C ASP A 229 15.74 7.70 3.81
N PRO A 230 16.31 6.99 2.81
CA PRO A 230 17.63 6.38 2.94
C PRO A 230 18.77 7.35 3.32
N PRO A 231 18.88 8.57 2.74
CA PRO A 231 19.89 9.57 3.13
C PRO A 231 19.92 9.92 4.60
N ARG A 232 18.75 10.28 5.13
CA ARG A 232 18.62 10.72 6.52
C ARG A 232 18.61 9.52 7.47
N ARG A 233 18.55 8.30 6.90
CA ARG A 233 18.28 7.04 7.58
C ARG A 233 17.06 7.18 8.49
N GLU A 234 15.98 7.69 7.93
CA GLU A 234 14.77 8.03 8.68
C GLU A 234 13.55 7.33 8.10
N VAL A 235 12.68 6.86 9.00
CA VAL A 235 11.30 6.50 8.72
C VAL A 235 10.44 7.65 9.19
N ARG A 236 9.76 8.31 8.26
CA ARG A 236 8.79 9.36 8.58
C ARG A 236 7.39 8.90 8.25
N VAL A 237 6.49 9.04 9.21
CA VAL A 237 5.07 8.76 9.05
C VAL A 237 4.32 10.09 9.13
N GLU A 238 3.49 10.35 8.13
CA GLU A 238 2.68 11.57 8.03
C GLU A 238 1.20 11.19 8.11
N MET A 239 0.50 11.68 9.14
CA MET A 239 -0.96 11.59 9.23
C MET A 239 -1.61 12.63 8.34
N GLY A 240 -2.70 12.24 7.67
CA GLY A 240 -3.44 13.09 6.74
C GLY A 240 -4.93 13.12 7.00
N PRO A 241 -5.71 13.52 5.98
CA PRO A 241 -7.14 13.74 6.14
C PRO A 241 -7.92 12.44 6.28
N ILE A 242 -9.18 12.58 6.68
CA ILE A 242 -10.18 11.54 6.55
C ILE A 242 -10.60 11.44 5.08
N VAL A 243 -10.72 10.20 4.59
CA VAL A 243 -11.09 9.90 3.21
C VAL A 243 -12.20 8.86 3.11
N THR A 244 -12.96 8.93 2.02
CA THR A 244 -13.91 7.88 1.61
C THR A 244 -13.18 6.59 1.18
N PRO A 245 -13.86 5.45 1.03
CA PRO A 245 -13.26 4.23 0.46
C PRO A 245 -12.67 4.42 -0.95
N GLY A 246 -13.15 5.44 -1.68
CA GLY A 246 -12.61 5.82 -3.00
C GLY A 246 -11.35 6.69 -2.94
N GLY A 247 -10.90 7.09 -1.75
CA GLY A 247 -9.73 7.92 -1.52
C GLY A 247 -9.96 9.42 -1.69
N VAL A 248 -11.22 9.88 -1.74
CA VAL A 248 -11.57 11.31 -1.77
C VAL A 248 -11.53 11.87 -0.36
N ALA A 249 -10.77 12.95 -0.14
CA ALA A 249 -10.67 13.63 1.14
C ALA A 249 -11.98 14.36 1.50
N ILE A 250 -12.36 14.27 2.77
CA ILE A 250 -13.58 14.90 3.32
C ILE A 250 -13.27 15.83 4.50
N GLY A 251 -11.99 16.11 4.78
CA GLY A 251 -11.52 17.01 5.84
C GLY A 251 -10.94 16.29 7.05
N GLY A 252 -10.92 16.98 8.19
CA GLY A 252 -10.34 16.52 9.44
C GLY A 252 -8.84 16.33 9.32
N GLU A 253 -8.07 17.33 8.90
CA GLU A 253 -6.61 17.23 8.94
C GLU A 253 -6.13 17.22 10.40
N PRO A 254 -5.17 16.36 10.79
CA PRO A 254 -4.57 16.42 12.11
C PRO A 254 -3.82 17.75 12.29
N PRO A 255 -3.76 18.28 13.52
CA PRO A 255 -2.95 19.45 13.83
C PRO A 255 -1.46 19.15 13.62
N GLU A 256 -0.69 20.20 13.30
CA GLU A 256 0.71 20.07 12.86
C GLU A 256 1.59 19.35 13.89
N TYR A 257 1.39 19.60 15.19
CA TYR A 257 2.16 18.97 16.27
C TYR A 257 1.96 17.44 16.41
N ARG A 258 0.91 16.86 15.80
CA ARG A 258 0.65 15.39 15.76
C ARG A 258 0.76 14.81 14.36
N LYS A 259 1.10 15.62 13.37
CA LYS A 259 1.07 15.21 11.96
C LYS A 259 2.20 14.25 11.62
N PHE A 260 3.35 14.37 12.28
CA PHE A 260 4.56 13.62 11.93
C PHE A 260 5.02 12.72 13.07
N GLY A 261 5.48 11.53 12.71
CA GLY A 261 6.29 10.65 13.56
C GLY A 261 7.57 10.31 12.81
N ILE A 262 8.72 10.44 13.47
CA ILE A 262 10.03 10.26 12.84
C ILE A 262 10.88 9.35 13.70
N ALA A 263 11.35 8.25 13.10
CA ALA A 263 12.27 7.32 13.72
C ALA A 263 13.56 7.25 12.90
N ARG A 264 14.71 7.39 13.57
CA ARG A 264 16.02 7.16 12.96
C ARG A 264 16.36 5.68 12.92
N VAL A 265 17.11 5.29 11.91
CA VAL A 265 17.56 3.93 11.63
C VAL A 265 19.08 3.91 11.63
N ASN A 266 19.69 3.01 12.37
CA ASN A 266 21.14 2.95 12.50
C ASN A 266 21.84 2.21 11.35
N VAL A 267 21.08 1.49 10.52
CA VAL A 267 21.58 0.68 9.41
C VAL A 267 21.24 1.27 8.05
N PRO A 268 22.08 1.08 7.02
CA PRO A 268 21.78 1.54 5.66
C PRO A 268 20.65 0.70 5.04
N PHE A 269 19.68 1.38 4.45
CA PHE A 269 18.59 0.74 3.71
C PHE A 269 18.35 1.38 2.35
N ILE A 270 17.66 0.68 1.46
CA ILE A 270 17.30 1.13 0.11
C ILE A 270 15.81 0.97 -0.08
N LYS A 271 15.20 2.02 -0.64
CA LYS A 271 13.80 2.05 -1.06
C LYS A 271 13.67 1.71 -2.54
N THR A 272 12.87 0.70 -2.85
CA THR A 272 12.63 0.19 -4.20
C THR A 272 11.56 1.01 -4.91
N TYR A 273 10.55 1.45 -4.16
CA TYR A 273 9.47 2.28 -4.66
C TYR A 273 9.71 3.75 -4.35
N PRO A 274 9.81 4.67 -5.32
CA PRO A 274 10.21 6.04 -5.04
C PRO A 274 9.18 6.80 -4.20
N LYS A 275 7.88 6.55 -4.43
CA LYS A 275 6.83 7.30 -3.74
C LYS A 275 6.64 6.80 -2.30
N PRO A 276 6.12 7.65 -1.41
CA PRO A 276 5.66 7.21 -0.09
C PRO A 276 4.59 6.12 -0.23
N THR A 277 4.59 5.17 0.70
CA THR A 277 3.51 4.19 0.78
C THR A 277 2.29 4.90 1.35
N ARG A 278 1.23 5.05 0.54
CA ARG A 278 -0.04 5.65 0.97
C ARG A 278 -0.94 4.57 1.55
N ILE A 279 -1.46 4.78 2.75
CA ILE A 279 -2.39 3.88 3.43
C ILE A 279 -3.68 4.67 3.66
N ASP A 280 -4.78 4.22 3.06
CA ASP A 280 -6.05 4.93 3.12
C ASP A 280 -7.30 4.05 3.07
N SER A 281 -7.22 2.79 2.63
CA SER A 281 -8.39 1.91 2.47
C SER A 281 -7.98 0.43 2.49
N PHE A 282 -8.98 -0.47 2.49
CA PHE A 282 -8.82 -1.93 2.55
C PHE A 282 -8.23 -2.44 3.86
N SER A 283 -7.21 -3.30 3.82
CA SER A 283 -6.58 -3.89 5.01
C SER A 283 -5.16 -3.33 5.25
N GLY A 284 -4.77 -2.30 4.51
CA GLY A 284 -3.39 -1.81 4.46
C GLY A 284 -2.37 -2.79 3.86
N PRO A 285 -1.12 -2.35 3.59
CA PRO A 285 -0.09 -3.12 2.90
C PRO A 285 0.72 -4.04 3.82
N GLU A 286 1.55 -4.87 3.21
CA GLU A 286 2.64 -5.60 3.87
C GLU A 286 3.96 -5.21 3.19
N ILE A 287 5.01 -4.98 3.98
CA ILE A 287 6.35 -4.62 3.50
C ILE A 287 7.34 -5.59 4.13
N ALA A 288 8.09 -6.31 3.29
CA ALA A 288 9.24 -7.08 3.76
C ALA A 288 10.50 -6.24 3.70
N PHE A 289 11.33 -6.34 4.73
CA PHE A 289 12.67 -5.79 4.79
C PHE A 289 13.66 -6.95 4.78
N ARG A 290 14.57 -6.96 3.81
CA ARG A 290 15.53 -8.05 3.64
C ARG A 290 16.94 -7.53 3.44
N ARG A 291 17.87 -8.11 4.18
CA ARG A 291 19.32 -7.89 3.98
C ARG A 291 19.75 -8.34 2.59
N THR A 292 20.46 -7.46 1.87
CA THR A 292 21.03 -7.73 0.55
C THR A 292 22.38 -7.04 0.39
N LYS A 293 23.07 -7.30 -0.73
CA LYS A 293 24.26 -6.55 -1.15
C LYS A 293 23.89 -5.57 -2.26
N HIS A 294 24.26 -4.31 -2.10
CA HIS A 294 24.17 -3.29 -3.14
C HIS A 294 25.55 -2.63 -3.30
N GLN A 295 26.11 -2.68 -4.52
CA GLN A 295 27.44 -2.15 -4.81
C GLN A 295 28.54 -2.61 -3.82
N GLY A 296 28.48 -3.88 -3.41
CA GLY A 296 29.44 -4.46 -2.46
C GLY A 296 29.13 -4.19 -0.98
N LYS A 297 28.28 -3.21 -0.65
CA LYS A 297 27.86 -2.89 0.72
C LYS A 297 26.65 -3.70 1.15
N THR A 298 26.59 -4.04 2.43
CA THR A 298 25.41 -4.70 3.01
C THR A 298 24.37 -3.64 3.34
N VAL A 299 23.15 -3.82 2.85
CA VAL A 299 22.03 -2.90 3.05
C VAL A 299 20.74 -3.68 3.28
N VAL A 300 19.73 -3.04 3.87
CA VAL A 300 18.36 -3.58 3.90
C VAL A 300 17.59 -3.07 2.70
N LYS A 301 16.85 -3.93 2.01
CA LYS A 301 15.98 -3.52 0.89
C LYS A 301 14.53 -3.84 1.21
N ASP A 302 13.65 -2.90 0.92
CA ASP A 302 12.20 -3.11 1.02
C ASP A 302 11.67 -3.97 -0.15
N ARG A 303 10.59 -4.70 0.12
CA ARG A 303 9.79 -5.41 -0.87
C ARG A 303 8.32 -5.26 -0.51
N PHE A 304 7.62 -4.47 -1.31
CA PHE A 304 6.18 -4.25 -1.19
C PHE A 304 5.41 -5.52 -1.57
N LEU A 305 4.46 -5.94 -0.71
CA LEU A 305 3.63 -7.13 -0.86
C LEU A 305 4.48 -8.39 -1.16
N PRO A 306 5.27 -8.90 -0.21
CA PRO A 306 6.25 -9.96 -0.45
C PRO A 306 5.64 -11.29 -0.94
N TRP A 307 4.39 -11.58 -0.58
CA TRP A 307 3.62 -12.74 -1.05
C TRP A 307 3.09 -12.59 -2.49
N HIS A 308 3.07 -11.37 -3.02
CA HIS A 308 2.60 -11.06 -4.36
C HIS A 308 3.76 -11.08 -5.37
N HIS A 309 3.45 -11.29 -6.65
CA HIS A 309 4.42 -11.39 -7.74
C HIS A 309 5.47 -12.53 -7.60
N GLY A 310 5.12 -13.56 -6.83
CA GLY A 310 5.91 -14.78 -6.62
C GLY A 310 5.64 -15.85 -7.68
N PHE A 311 5.31 -17.06 -7.24
CA PHE A 311 5.14 -18.21 -8.13
C PHE A 311 3.93 -18.09 -9.07
N SER A 312 2.80 -17.59 -8.57
CA SER A 312 1.55 -17.38 -9.32
C SER A 312 1.71 -16.39 -10.49
N HIS A 313 2.65 -15.46 -10.38
CA HIS A 313 2.93 -14.40 -11.35
C HIS A 313 4.15 -14.72 -12.20
N SER A 314 4.21 -15.95 -12.71
CA SER A 314 5.38 -16.42 -13.44
C SER A 314 5.03 -17.06 -14.78
N MET A 315 6.02 -17.11 -15.66
CA MET A 315 5.92 -17.84 -16.92
C MET A 315 5.80 -19.34 -16.67
N THR A 316 6.46 -19.86 -15.62
CA THR A 316 6.32 -21.26 -15.18
C THR A 316 4.88 -21.60 -14.83
N MET A 317 4.18 -20.72 -14.11
CA MET A 317 2.76 -20.92 -13.80
C MET A 317 1.90 -20.98 -15.08
N GLY A 318 2.21 -20.16 -16.08
CA GLY A 318 1.53 -20.24 -17.39
C GLY A 318 1.63 -21.61 -18.05
N VAL A 319 2.80 -22.24 -18.01
CA VAL A 319 2.96 -23.61 -18.52
C VAL A 319 2.11 -24.61 -17.73
N ILE A 320 2.11 -24.49 -16.40
CA ILE A 320 1.32 -25.37 -15.52
C ILE A 320 -0.19 -25.23 -15.80
N ILE A 321 -0.69 -23.99 -15.90
CA ILE A 321 -2.09 -23.70 -16.24
C ILE A 321 -2.43 -24.26 -17.62
N GLY A 322 -1.57 -24.07 -18.63
CA GLY A 322 -1.78 -24.62 -19.96
C GLY A 322 -1.93 -26.15 -19.95
N ILE A 323 -1.03 -26.85 -19.26
CA ILE A 323 -1.09 -28.31 -19.12
C ILE A 323 -2.38 -28.73 -18.40
N PHE A 324 -2.74 -28.07 -17.30
CA PHE A 324 -3.95 -28.38 -16.55
C PHE A 324 -5.22 -28.18 -17.40
N VAL A 325 -5.34 -27.05 -18.08
CA VAL A 325 -6.47 -26.73 -18.97
C VAL A 325 -6.54 -27.75 -20.12
N PHE A 326 -5.41 -28.15 -20.70
CA PHE A 326 -5.39 -29.17 -21.75
C PHE A 326 -5.95 -30.50 -21.27
N LEU A 327 -5.44 -31.01 -20.15
CA LEU A 327 -5.86 -32.30 -19.58
C LEU A 327 -7.33 -32.26 -19.19
N PHE A 328 -7.78 -31.18 -18.55
CA PHE A 328 -9.17 -30.99 -18.17
C PHE A 328 -10.08 -30.93 -19.40
N ALA A 329 -9.77 -30.09 -20.39
CA ALA A 329 -10.56 -29.97 -21.61
C ALA A 329 -10.63 -31.29 -22.40
N LYS A 330 -9.54 -32.07 -22.45
CA LYS A 330 -9.55 -33.41 -23.04
C LYS A 330 -10.42 -34.41 -22.27
N LEU A 331 -10.36 -34.38 -20.94
CA LEU A 331 -11.18 -35.25 -20.09
C LEU A 331 -12.68 -35.04 -20.34
N PHE A 332 -13.11 -33.81 -20.57
CA PHE A 332 -14.50 -33.46 -20.87
C PHE A 332 -14.84 -33.50 -22.38
N GLY A 333 -13.95 -34.01 -23.22
CA GLY A 333 -14.21 -34.21 -24.65
C GLY A 333 -14.29 -32.93 -25.47
N TYR A 334 -13.69 -31.82 -25.02
CA TYR A 334 -13.70 -30.56 -25.77
C TYR A 334 -12.76 -30.65 -26.98
N SER A 335 -13.32 -30.46 -28.17
CA SER A 335 -12.63 -30.63 -29.47
C SER A 335 -11.41 -29.72 -29.62
N HIS A 336 -11.49 -28.49 -29.10
CA HIS A 336 -10.47 -27.45 -29.23
C HIS A 336 -9.57 -27.30 -27.98
N ALA A 337 -9.39 -28.40 -27.23
CA ALA A 337 -8.61 -28.43 -25.99
C ALA A 337 -7.18 -27.86 -26.12
N THR A 338 -6.48 -28.13 -27.22
CA THR A 338 -5.11 -27.62 -27.44
C THR A 338 -5.09 -26.10 -27.57
N ASP A 339 -5.99 -25.54 -28.38
CA ASP A 339 -6.08 -24.10 -28.60
C ASP A 339 -6.46 -23.38 -27.31
N LEU A 340 -7.40 -23.94 -26.54
CA LEU A 340 -7.80 -23.41 -25.24
C LEU A 340 -6.64 -23.39 -24.23
N ALA A 341 -5.85 -24.46 -24.19
CA ALA A 341 -4.69 -24.57 -23.33
C ALA A 341 -3.62 -23.52 -23.66
N LEU A 342 -3.32 -23.35 -24.96
CA LEU A 342 -2.37 -22.33 -25.42
C LEU A 342 -2.91 -20.92 -25.15
N ALA A 343 -4.19 -20.65 -25.43
CA ALA A 343 -4.82 -19.37 -25.12
C ALA A 343 -4.75 -19.04 -23.62
N SER A 344 -4.99 -20.03 -22.76
CA SER A 344 -4.93 -19.85 -21.31
C SER A 344 -3.51 -19.60 -20.80
N MET A 345 -2.53 -20.31 -21.36
CA MET A 345 -1.10 -20.07 -21.09
C MET A 345 -0.69 -18.65 -21.52
N ILE A 346 -1.09 -18.22 -22.72
CA ILE A 346 -0.81 -16.87 -23.22
C ILE A 346 -1.52 -15.82 -22.36
N GLY A 347 -2.77 -16.03 -21.96
CA GLY A 347 -3.50 -15.13 -21.07
C GLY A 347 -2.77 -14.94 -19.74
N GLN A 348 -2.32 -16.02 -19.12
CA GLN A 348 -1.49 -15.99 -17.92
C GLN A 348 -0.15 -15.26 -18.15
N TRP A 349 0.50 -15.46 -19.30
CA TRP A 349 1.74 -14.74 -19.62
C TRP A 349 1.52 -13.25 -19.89
N LEU A 350 0.40 -12.87 -20.49
CA LEU A 350 0.03 -11.46 -20.68
C LEU A 350 -0.11 -10.75 -19.34
N HIS A 351 -0.69 -11.40 -18.31
CA HIS A 351 -0.69 -10.88 -16.94
C HIS A 351 0.74 -10.55 -16.46
N VAL A 352 1.66 -11.51 -16.59
CA VAL A 352 3.06 -11.34 -16.17
C VAL A 352 3.75 -10.22 -16.95
N PHE A 353 3.53 -10.12 -18.26
CA PHE A 353 4.09 -9.04 -19.07
C PHE A 353 3.54 -7.67 -18.67
N GLU A 354 2.25 -7.58 -18.37
CA GLU A 354 1.59 -6.34 -17.92
C GLU A 354 2.11 -5.88 -16.56
N ASP A 355 2.41 -6.81 -15.66
CA ASP A 355 3.07 -6.50 -14.40
C ASP A 355 4.52 -6.06 -14.60
N GLN A 356 5.21 -6.64 -15.58
CA GLN A 356 6.53 -6.18 -15.98
C GLN A 356 6.51 -4.75 -16.55
N LEU A 357 5.39 -4.26 -17.10
CA LEU A 357 5.25 -2.85 -17.49
C LEU A 357 5.15 -1.90 -16.27
N GLY A 358 4.69 -2.42 -15.13
CA GLY A 358 4.50 -1.68 -13.89
C GLY A 358 5.79 -1.42 -13.09
N PHE A 359 5.65 -1.06 -11.82
CA PHE A 359 6.80 -0.84 -10.92
C PHE A 359 7.28 -2.13 -10.26
N MET A 360 6.36 -3.00 -9.85
CA MET A 360 6.66 -4.18 -9.03
C MET A 360 7.39 -5.26 -9.85
N GLY A 361 7.01 -5.46 -11.11
CA GLY A 361 7.58 -6.51 -11.96
C GLY A 361 7.15 -7.90 -11.49
N SER A 362 7.91 -8.94 -11.82
CA SER A 362 7.56 -10.32 -11.46
C SER A 362 8.77 -11.24 -11.33
N ASN A 363 8.61 -12.35 -10.61
CA ASN A 363 9.56 -13.46 -10.66
C ASN A 363 9.23 -14.35 -11.88
N LEU A 364 10.02 -14.23 -12.95
CA LEU A 364 9.64 -14.78 -14.25
C LEU A 364 9.69 -16.32 -14.33
N PHE A 365 10.69 -16.97 -13.71
CA PHE A 365 10.95 -18.41 -13.87
C PHE A 365 11.21 -19.17 -12.54
N PRO A 366 10.39 -19.02 -11.49
CA PRO A 366 10.48 -19.87 -10.32
C PRO A 366 10.22 -21.34 -10.69
N PRO A 367 10.83 -22.33 -10.00
CA PRO A 367 11.73 -22.17 -8.86
C PRO A 367 13.19 -21.87 -9.25
N ILE A 368 13.51 -21.72 -10.55
CA ILE A 368 14.88 -21.43 -11.02
C ILE A 368 15.32 -20.04 -10.54
N THR A 369 14.44 -19.05 -10.64
CA THR A 369 14.66 -17.69 -10.12
C THR A 369 13.93 -17.48 -8.79
N LYS A 370 14.58 -16.78 -7.85
CA LYS A 370 14.05 -16.52 -6.50
C LYS A 370 13.59 -15.08 -6.28
N ASP A 371 14.24 -14.13 -6.96
CA ASP A 371 13.99 -12.71 -6.78
C ASP A 371 13.12 -12.14 -7.91
N VAL A 372 12.36 -11.10 -7.58
CA VAL A 372 11.51 -10.35 -8.52
C VAL A 372 12.39 -9.46 -9.38
N ILE A 373 12.15 -9.47 -10.70
CA ILE A 373 12.80 -8.55 -11.64
C ILE A 373 11.98 -7.26 -11.68
N PRO A 374 12.56 -6.09 -11.32
CA PRO A 374 11.83 -4.82 -11.33
C PRO A 374 11.21 -4.50 -12.69
N GLY A 375 9.99 -3.96 -12.66
CA GLY A 375 9.26 -3.61 -13.87
C GLY A 375 9.79 -2.35 -14.59
N PHE A 376 9.15 -2.03 -15.72
CA PHE A 376 9.52 -0.92 -16.58
C PHE A 376 9.04 0.46 -16.07
N LYS A 377 8.32 0.52 -14.96
CA LYS A 377 7.88 1.76 -14.32
C LYS A 377 7.07 2.66 -15.26
N LEU A 378 6.23 2.09 -16.13
CA LEU A 378 5.35 2.86 -17.02
C LEU A 378 4.15 3.45 -16.26
N GLY A 379 3.68 2.76 -15.22
CA GLY A 379 2.57 3.21 -14.40
C GLY A 379 2.35 2.30 -13.19
N GLU A 380 1.67 2.84 -12.20
CA GLU A 380 1.21 2.09 -11.02
C GLU A 380 -0.04 1.29 -11.39
N SER A 381 -0.40 0.29 -10.59
CA SER A 381 -1.62 -0.51 -10.83
C SER A 381 -2.89 0.37 -10.93
N GLY A 382 -2.94 1.49 -10.20
CA GLY A 382 -4.03 2.47 -10.24
C GLY A 382 -3.98 3.51 -11.36
N SER A 383 -2.98 3.49 -12.24
CA SER A 383 -2.83 4.48 -13.33
C SER A 383 -3.94 4.31 -14.37
N GLY A 384 -4.90 5.24 -14.39
CA GLY A 384 -6.01 5.22 -15.36
C GLY A 384 -5.50 5.19 -16.81
N LEU A 385 -4.41 5.90 -17.11
CA LEU A 385 -3.82 5.96 -18.45
C LEU A 385 -3.32 4.59 -18.92
N THR A 386 -2.50 3.90 -18.13
CA THR A 386 -1.91 2.61 -18.54
C THR A 386 -2.94 1.50 -18.58
N ASN A 387 -3.91 1.50 -17.65
CA ASN A 387 -5.04 0.57 -17.69
C ASN A 387 -5.91 0.80 -18.94
N PHE A 388 -6.23 2.06 -19.26
CA PHE A 388 -6.98 2.42 -20.47
C PHE A 388 -6.23 2.00 -21.74
N SER A 389 -4.94 2.35 -21.87
CA SER A 389 -4.16 2.01 -23.07
C SER A 389 -4.08 0.51 -23.31
N THR A 390 -3.94 -0.29 -22.25
CA THR A 390 -3.85 -1.75 -22.36
C THR A 390 -5.21 -2.34 -22.70
N ALA A 391 -6.27 -1.98 -21.96
CA ALA A 391 -7.62 -2.48 -22.24
C ALA A 391 -8.07 -2.11 -23.66
N TRP A 392 -7.79 -0.88 -24.10
CA TRP A 392 -8.09 -0.43 -25.46
C TRP A 392 -7.31 -1.23 -26.51
N LEU A 393 -6.03 -1.54 -26.25
CA LEU A 393 -5.22 -2.34 -27.17
C LEU A 393 -5.82 -3.74 -27.32
N MET A 394 -6.22 -4.35 -26.21
CA MET A 394 -6.82 -5.67 -26.22
C MET A 394 -8.18 -5.69 -26.93
N ILE A 395 -9.03 -4.69 -26.70
CA ILE A 395 -10.30 -4.52 -27.43
C ILE A 395 -10.05 -4.31 -28.93
N ALA A 396 -9.05 -3.50 -29.30
CA ALA A 396 -8.66 -3.28 -30.69
C ALA A 396 -8.23 -4.59 -31.36
N LEU A 397 -7.42 -5.41 -30.68
CA LEU A 397 -6.99 -6.73 -31.17
C LEU A 397 -8.18 -7.70 -31.32
N MET A 398 -9.12 -7.69 -30.38
CA MET A 398 -10.34 -8.50 -30.48
C MET A 398 -11.19 -8.10 -31.69
N ILE A 399 -11.49 -6.81 -31.87
CA ILE A 399 -12.26 -6.31 -33.01
C ILE A 399 -11.56 -6.67 -34.33
N TRP A 400 -10.25 -6.49 -34.39
CA TRP A 400 -9.43 -6.83 -35.54
C TRP A 400 -9.51 -8.33 -35.88
N ASN A 401 -9.33 -9.21 -34.89
CA ASN A 401 -9.41 -10.66 -35.08
C ASN A 401 -10.83 -11.13 -35.44
N PHE A 402 -11.86 -10.61 -34.78
CA PHE A 402 -13.25 -10.94 -35.13
C PHE A 402 -13.59 -10.52 -36.56
N ASN A 403 -13.12 -9.36 -37.01
CA ASN A 403 -13.29 -8.95 -38.40
C ASN A 403 -12.55 -9.87 -39.37
N ARG A 404 -11.31 -10.24 -39.04
CA ARG A 404 -10.44 -11.08 -39.88
C ARG A 404 -10.98 -12.49 -40.06
N PHE A 405 -11.55 -13.08 -39.00
CA PHE A 405 -12.02 -14.47 -38.97
C PHE A 405 -13.52 -14.65 -39.25
N THR A 406 -14.23 -13.56 -39.58
CA THR A 406 -15.64 -13.61 -39.97
C THR A 406 -15.78 -13.42 -41.47
N ASP A 407 -16.54 -14.31 -42.10
CA ASP A 407 -16.91 -14.24 -43.52
C ASP A 407 -18.45 -14.17 -43.66
N PRO A 408 -19.01 -13.20 -44.41
CA PRO A 408 -18.31 -12.02 -44.96
C PRO A 408 -17.78 -11.10 -43.86
N ARG A 409 -16.69 -10.39 -44.15
CA ARG A 409 -16.08 -9.44 -43.20
C ARG A 409 -17.10 -8.35 -42.81
N PRO A 410 -17.37 -8.15 -41.51
CA PRO A 410 -18.28 -7.09 -41.06
C PRO A 410 -17.79 -5.68 -41.42
N ILE A 411 -16.47 -5.45 -41.37
CA ILE A 411 -15.82 -4.19 -41.68
C ILE A 411 -15.01 -4.38 -42.98
N PRO A 412 -15.42 -3.76 -44.11
CA PRO A 412 -14.78 -3.94 -45.42
C PRO A 412 -13.51 -3.07 -45.57
N ILE A 413 -12.60 -3.18 -44.60
CA ILE A 413 -11.30 -2.49 -44.57
C ILE A 413 -10.21 -3.56 -44.50
N GLY A 414 -9.07 -3.32 -45.16
CA GLY A 414 -7.91 -4.21 -45.08
C GLY A 414 -7.35 -4.31 -43.66
N ASP A 415 -6.85 -5.49 -43.28
CA ASP A 415 -6.51 -5.85 -41.89
C ASP A 415 -5.51 -4.88 -41.24
N ALA A 416 -4.45 -4.50 -41.96
CA ALA A 416 -3.45 -3.57 -41.44
C ALA A 416 -4.01 -2.16 -41.21
N LYS A 417 -4.88 -1.70 -42.12
CA LYS A 417 -5.50 -0.36 -42.04
C LYS A 417 -6.51 -0.31 -40.90
N LEU A 418 -7.31 -1.36 -40.73
CA LEU A 418 -8.24 -1.47 -39.61
C LEU A 418 -7.49 -1.48 -38.28
N LEU A 419 -6.45 -2.31 -38.14
CA LEU A 419 -5.68 -2.38 -36.91
C LEU A 419 -5.06 -1.02 -36.54
N LEU A 420 -4.45 -0.32 -37.51
CA LEU A 420 -3.87 1.00 -37.29
C LEU A 420 -4.90 2.03 -36.78
N TYR A 421 -6.12 2.01 -37.33
CA TYR A 421 -7.21 2.87 -36.86
C TYR A 421 -7.75 2.51 -35.49
N LEU A 422 -7.59 1.26 -35.04
CA LEU A 422 -8.05 0.83 -33.72
C LEU A 422 -6.99 1.10 -32.64
N ILE A 423 -5.70 0.91 -32.92
CA ILE A 423 -4.65 0.94 -31.87
C ILE A 423 -4.14 2.34 -31.51
N TRP A 424 -4.45 3.38 -32.27
CA TRP A 424 -3.86 4.71 -32.05
C TRP A 424 -4.08 5.28 -30.63
N PRO A 425 -5.23 5.08 -29.94
CA PRO A 425 -5.38 5.58 -28.57
C PRO A 425 -4.42 4.90 -27.60
N SER A 426 -4.18 3.60 -27.78
CA SER A 426 -3.16 2.85 -27.03
C SER A 426 -1.76 3.34 -27.34
N MET A 427 -1.43 3.59 -28.61
CA MET A 427 -0.12 4.14 -29.00
C MET A 427 0.15 5.49 -28.33
N ILE A 428 -0.82 6.39 -28.34
CA ILE A 428 -0.69 7.71 -27.68
C ILE A 428 -0.52 7.53 -26.17
N GLY A 429 -1.39 6.73 -25.53
CA GLY A 429 -1.35 6.58 -24.08
C GLY A 429 -0.07 5.89 -23.57
N PHE A 430 0.42 4.86 -24.26
CA PHE A 430 1.72 4.27 -23.98
C PHE A 430 2.88 5.23 -24.30
N GLY A 431 2.79 6.02 -25.38
CA GLY A 431 3.79 7.05 -25.67
C GLY A 431 3.94 8.07 -24.54
N ILE A 432 2.82 8.54 -23.99
CA ILE A 432 2.80 9.43 -22.81
C ILE A 432 3.37 8.72 -21.58
N ALA A 433 2.98 7.47 -21.33
CA ALA A 433 3.46 6.69 -20.19
C ALA A 433 4.98 6.44 -20.25
N ILE A 434 5.51 6.12 -21.44
CA ILE A 434 6.95 5.94 -21.70
C ILE A 434 7.70 7.25 -21.46
N ALA A 435 7.21 8.38 -21.99
CA ALA A 435 7.84 9.68 -21.76
C ALA A 435 7.90 10.05 -20.27
N LYS A 436 6.80 9.81 -19.53
CA LYS A 436 6.75 9.99 -18.07
C LYS A 436 7.71 9.05 -17.35
N SER A 437 7.81 7.79 -17.78
CA SER A 437 8.70 6.80 -17.21
C SER A 437 10.17 7.18 -17.37
N PHE A 438 10.59 7.72 -18.52
CA PHE A 438 11.96 8.20 -18.71
C PHE A 438 12.32 9.34 -17.76
N LYS A 439 11.42 10.32 -17.60
CA LYS A 439 11.59 11.40 -16.63
C LYS A 439 11.73 10.86 -15.21
N LEU A 440 10.82 9.98 -14.80
CA LEU A 440 10.83 9.37 -13.49
C LEU A 440 12.08 8.51 -13.25
N ARG A 441 12.52 7.72 -14.23
CA ARG A 441 13.76 6.93 -14.11
C ARG A 441 14.98 7.81 -13.95
N LYS A 442 15.03 8.95 -14.63
CA LYS A 442 16.12 9.93 -14.47
C LYS A 442 16.09 10.54 -13.06
N GLU A 443 14.92 10.88 -12.54
CA GLU A 443 14.74 11.37 -11.16
C GLU A 443 15.14 10.31 -10.14
N ILE A 444 14.67 9.06 -10.30
CA ILE A 444 15.04 7.93 -9.44
C ILE A 444 16.54 7.68 -9.51
N ALA A 445 17.15 7.69 -10.69
CA ALA A 445 18.59 7.46 -10.81
C ALA A 445 19.38 8.54 -10.09
N LYS A 446 18.97 9.82 -10.21
CA LYS A 446 19.58 10.93 -9.45
C LYS A 446 19.37 10.80 -7.95
N LEU A 447 18.16 10.44 -7.51
CA LEU A 447 17.84 10.22 -6.11
C LEU A 447 18.66 9.05 -5.56
N MET A 448 18.69 7.92 -6.26
CA MET A 448 19.48 6.75 -5.88
C MET A 448 20.98 7.06 -5.83
N ASP A 449 21.51 7.78 -6.82
CA ASP A 449 22.93 8.17 -6.85
C ASP A 449 23.25 9.13 -5.69
N TYR A 450 22.40 10.13 -5.45
CA TYR A 450 22.47 10.98 -4.27
C TYR A 450 22.44 10.13 -2.99
N TYR A 451 21.46 9.23 -2.85
CA TYR A 451 21.22 8.38 -1.68
C TYR A 451 22.32 7.34 -1.43
N THR A 452 23.05 6.91 -2.47
CA THR A 452 24.12 5.91 -2.37
C THR A 452 25.50 6.56 -2.13
N ASN A 453 25.66 7.83 -2.49
CA ASN A 453 26.93 8.57 -2.38
C ASN A 453 27.02 9.49 -1.14
N LEU A 454 26.03 9.49 -0.24
CA LEU A 454 26.08 10.29 0.98
C LEU A 454 27.22 9.89 1.95
N GLU A 455 27.63 8.62 1.99
CA GLU A 455 28.81 8.21 2.76
C GLU A 455 30.13 8.79 2.20
N ALA A 456 30.18 9.13 0.91
CA ALA A 456 31.33 9.85 0.34
C ALA A 456 31.37 11.33 0.77
N PHE A 457 30.21 11.89 1.17
CA PHE A 457 30.13 13.22 1.75
C PHE A 457 30.49 13.21 3.24
N GLU A 458 30.12 12.16 3.99
CA GLU A 458 30.58 11.96 5.38
C GLU A 458 32.11 11.74 5.45
N GLU A 459 32.71 10.98 4.52
CA GLU A 459 34.17 10.89 4.38
C GLU A 459 34.83 12.23 3.98
N LEU A 460 34.15 13.09 3.22
CA LEU A 460 34.66 14.43 2.86
C LEU A 460 34.57 15.42 4.05
N GLU A 461 33.55 15.30 4.90
CA GLU A 461 33.43 16.06 6.14
C GLU A 461 34.43 15.59 7.22
N GLU A 462 34.67 14.29 7.36
CA GLU A 462 35.68 13.76 8.30
C GLU A 462 37.13 14.03 7.86
N VAL A 463 37.39 14.17 6.56
CA VAL A 463 38.75 14.42 6.02
C VAL A 463 39.05 15.91 5.80
N GLY A 464 38.11 16.82 6.12
CA GLY A 464 38.35 18.27 6.10
C GLY A 464 38.50 18.85 4.69
N GLY A 465 37.47 18.73 3.87
CA GLY A 465 37.46 19.21 2.47
C GLY A 465 36.43 20.29 2.14
N ILE A 466 36.75 21.54 2.50
CA ILE A 466 36.15 22.86 2.15
C ILE A 466 34.89 23.29 2.92
#